data_AF-A0A670JY03-F1
#
_entry.id   AF-A0A670JY03-F1
#
_cell.length_a   1.000
_cell.length_b   1.000
_cell.length_c   1.000
_cell.angle_alpha   90.00
_cell.angle_beta   90.00
_cell.angle_gamma   90.00
#
_symmetry.space_group_name_H-M   'P 1'
#
loop_
_entity.id
_entity.type
_entity.pdbx_description
1 polymer ?
#
loop_
_entity_poly.entity_id
_entity_poly.type
_entity_poly.pdbx_seq_one_letter_code
_entity_poly.pdbx_strand_id
1 'polypeptide(L)'
;MASGPSSTTPGWKQMSWRKRPQSVVAWESKAEWDQVMVGLYCGDREIQQDALDRISAWKSRYGHRMPLAVECTADLIRCKLLDASGVLKSHELVLTYGLALVRFVNLITERKQKTVVIPLRRLAKELNIPVWIVNLRHDLTHGNLPHLDACQKGCDVVLEWLRQTYWSRQLANNLVRGYEEDEDEESPLGFAIAIDPWH
;
A
#
# COMPACT_ATOMS: atom_id res chain seq x y z
N MET A 1 51.88 -46.78 34.75
CA MET A 1 51.53 -45.67 33.84
C MET A 1 50.02 -45.72 33.65
N ALA A 2 49.30 -44.78 34.29
CA ALA A 2 47.84 -44.78 34.36
C ALA A 2 47.23 -43.94 33.24
N SER A 3 46.13 -44.43 32.67
CA SER A 3 45.33 -43.84 31.60
C SER A 3 44.64 -42.54 32.01
N GLY A 4 44.43 -41.65 31.05
CA GLY A 4 43.42 -40.59 31.13
C GLY A 4 42.90 -40.24 29.73
N PRO A 5 41.59 -40.36 29.44
CA PRO A 5 41.03 -39.93 28.17
C PRO A 5 40.80 -38.41 28.17
N SER A 6 41.32 -37.73 27.15
CA SER A 6 41.02 -36.32 26.88
C SER A 6 39.57 -36.17 26.39
N SER A 7 38.78 -35.45 27.17
CA SER A 7 37.38 -35.12 26.93
C SER A 7 37.22 -34.29 25.64
N THR A 8 36.38 -34.79 24.73
CA THR A 8 35.88 -34.01 23.60
C THR A 8 34.54 -33.39 24.03
N THR A 9 34.49 -32.09 24.27
CA THR A 9 33.25 -31.35 24.49
C THR A 9 32.55 -31.11 23.15
N PRO A 10 31.26 -31.47 22.98
CA PRO A 10 30.51 -31.09 21.79
C PRO A 10 30.16 -29.60 21.87
N GLY A 11 30.69 -28.82 20.93
CA GLY A 11 30.35 -27.41 20.76
C GLY A 11 28.91 -27.25 20.28
N TRP A 12 27.98 -27.05 21.20
CA TRP A 12 26.65 -26.56 20.87
C TRP A 12 26.79 -25.11 20.38
N LYS A 13 26.70 -24.92 19.06
CA LYS A 13 26.56 -23.57 18.48
C LYS A 13 25.22 -23.01 18.92
N GLN A 14 25.26 -21.90 19.67
CA GLN A 14 24.08 -21.11 20.01
C GLN A 14 23.32 -20.77 18.72
N MET A 15 22.13 -21.34 18.55
CA MET A 15 21.17 -20.85 17.57
C MET A 15 20.74 -19.46 18.04
N SER A 16 21.32 -18.42 17.43
CA SER A 16 20.80 -17.07 17.54
C SER A 16 19.40 -17.06 16.94
N TRP A 17 18.37 -17.02 17.78
CA TRP A 17 17.02 -16.68 17.35
C TRP A 17 17.10 -15.29 16.70
N ARG A 18 17.11 -15.24 15.37
CA ARG A 18 16.95 -13.97 14.66
C ARG A 18 15.52 -13.54 14.94
N LYS A 19 15.33 -12.66 15.92
CA LYS A 19 14.07 -11.93 16.12
C LYS A 19 13.69 -11.36 14.76
N ARG A 20 12.58 -11.84 14.19
CA ARG A 20 12.05 -11.30 12.93
C ARG A 20 11.81 -9.80 13.15
N PRO A 21 12.17 -8.93 12.20
CA PRO A 21 11.99 -7.51 12.39
C PRO A 21 10.50 -7.20 12.59
N GLN A 22 10.16 -6.64 13.74
CA GLN A 22 8.85 -6.03 13.94
C GLN A 22 8.69 -4.96 12.86
N SER A 23 7.71 -5.15 11.97
CA SER A 23 7.39 -4.14 10.97
C SER A 23 6.77 -2.97 11.72
N VAL A 24 7.55 -1.91 11.91
CA VAL A 24 7.01 -0.66 12.43
C VAL A 24 5.98 -0.19 11.39
N VAL A 25 4.78 0.18 11.84
CA VAL A 25 3.68 0.69 11.01
C VAL A 25 3.17 2.01 11.56
N ALA A 26 2.45 2.77 10.74
CA ALA A 26 2.01 4.13 11.10
C ALA A 26 0.73 4.17 11.94
N TRP A 27 -0.02 3.07 11.98
CA TRP A 27 -1.22 2.88 12.79
C TRP A 27 -0.87 2.16 14.10
N GLU A 28 -1.54 2.53 15.17
CA GLU A 28 -1.36 2.00 16.52
C GLU A 28 -1.90 0.57 16.65
N SER A 29 -2.98 0.24 15.93
CA SER A 29 -3.57 -1.10 15.99
C SER A 29 -4.22 -1.51 14.67
N LYS A 30 -4.45 -2.82 14.52
CA LYS A 30 -5.24 -3.39 13.42
C LYS A 30 -6.64 -2.77 13.31
N ALA A 31 -7.27 -2.50 14.46
CA ALA A 31 -8.58 -1.87 14.52
C ALA A 31 -8.57 -0.44 13.95
N GLU A 32 -7.53 0.34 14.26
CA GLU A 32 -7.36 1.69 13.69
C GLU A 32 -7.23 1.62 12.16
N TRP A 33 -6.43 0.68 11.65
CA TRP A 33 -6.29 0.44 10.22
C TRP A 33 -7.62 0.09 9.55
N ASP A 34 -8.37 -0.83 10.14
CA ASP A 34 -9.66 -1.28 9.60
C ASP A 34 -10.70 -0.16 9.61
N GLN A 35 -10.74 0.62 10.69
CA GLN A 35 -11.64 1.77 10.79
C GLN A 35 -11.33 2.83 9.73
N VAL A 36 -10.06 3.14 9.49
CA VAL A 36 -9.65 4.07 8.43
C VAL A 36 -10.01 3.51 7.06
N MET A 37 -9.73 2.23 6.81
CA MET A 37 -10.07 1.61 5.53
C MET A 37 -11.58 1.66 5.26
N VAL A 38 -12.40 1.21 6.20
CA VAL A 38 -13.87 1.28 6.09
C VAL A 38 -14.32 2.72 5.88
N GLY A 39 -13.76 3.66 6.66
CA GLY A 39 -14.10 5.07 6.57
C GLY A 39 -13.80 5.68 5.19
N LEU A 40 -12.65 5.38 4.59
CA LEU A 40 -12.30 5.86 3.25
C LEU A 40 -13.30 5.40 2.17
N TYR A 41 -13.81 4.16 2.27
CA TYR A 41 -14.64 3.55 1.23
C TYR A 41 -16.15 3.57 1.52
N CYS A 42 -16.60 4.07 2.67
CA CYS A 42 -18.02 4.03 3.05
C CYS A 42 -18.92 5.01 2.27
N GLY A 43 -18.33 6.00 1.58
CA GLY A 43 -19.06 6.99 0.78
C GLY A 43 -19.71 8.12 1.59
N ASP A 44 -19.72 8.03 2.92
CA ASP A 44 -20.15 9.12 3.80
C ASP A 44 -19.05 10.19 3.92
N ARG A 45 -19.42 11.46 3.71
CA ARG A 45 -18.47 12.56 3.62
C ARG A 45 -17.79 12.88 4.94
N GLU A 46 -18.52 12.81 6.05
CA GLU A 46 -17.99 13.12 7.38
C GLU A 46 -17.03 12.02 7.81
N ILE A 47 -17.44 10.76 7.65
CA ILE A 47 -16.59 9.61 7.97
C ILE A 47 -15.33 9.56 7.08
N GLN A 48 -15.45 9.91 5.80
CA GLN A 48 -14.30 10.03 4.90
C GLN A 48 -13.34 11.13 5.35
N GLN A 49 -13.85 12.28 5.79
CA GLN A 49 -13.02 13.36 6.31
C GLN A 49 -12.28 12.93 7.58
N ASP A 50 -12.96 12.28 8.52
CA ASP A 50 -12.33 11.74 9.74
C ASP A 50 -11.23 10.72 9.42
N ALA A 51 -11.45 9.86 8.41
CA ALA A 51 -10.44 8.90 7.95
C ALA A 51 -9.21 9.60 7.33
N LEU A 52 -9.42 10.69 6.59
CA LEU A 52 -8.34 11.50 6.02
C LEU A 52 -7.53 12.23 7.09
N ASP A 53 -8.18 12.71 8.15
CA ASP A 53 -7.51 13.37 9.27
C ASP A 53 -6.61 12.37 10.02
N ARG A 54 -7.09 11.14 10.21
CA ARG A 54 -6.27 10.03 10.75
C ARG A 54 -5.06 9.71 9.87
N ILE A 55 -5.22 9.61 8.55
CA ILE A 55 -4.08 9.43 7.64
C ILE A 55 -3.08 10.58 7.76
N SER A 56 -3.56 11.80 7.98
CA SER A 56 -2.69 12.98 8.15
C SER A 56 -1.87 12.87 9.46
N ALA A 57 -2.48 12.36 10.53
CA ALA A 57 -1.77 12.02 11.76
C ALA A 57 -0.77 10.86 11.57
N TRP A 58 -1.11 9.85 10.76
CA TRP A 58 -0.16 8.79 10.41
C TRP A 58 1.04 9.38 9.66
N LYS A 59 0.81 10.31 8.73
CA LYS A 59 1.85 10.94 7.92
C LYS A 59 2.79 11.79 8.76
N SER A 60 2.31 12.48 9.81
CA SER A 60 3.19 13.24 10.70
C SER A 60 4.12 12.34 11.53
N ARG A 61 3.66 11.13 11.91
CA ARG A 61 4.47 10.13 12.64
C ARG A 61 5.48 9.42 11.73
N TYR A 62 5.05 9.04 10.53
CA TYR A 62 5.82 8.16 9.63
C TYR A 62 6.62 8.88 8.56
N GLY A 63 6.28 10.14 8.27
CA GLY A 63 6.93 10.98 7.28
C GLY A 63 7.02 10.29 5.91
N HIS A 64 8.22 10.28 5.35
CA HIS A 64 8.51 9.70 4.03
C HIS A 64 8.37 8.16 3.96
N ARG A 65 8.20 7.47 5.09
CA ARG A 65 7.98 6.02 5.13
C ARG A 65 6.51 5.64 4.96
N MET A 66 5.61 6.63 4.86
CA MET A 66 4.20 6.36 4.59
C MET A 66 4.07 5.58 3.29
N PRO A 67 3.34 4.44 3.27
CA PRO A 67 3.12 3.72 2.03
C PRO A 67 2.42 4.62 1.00
N LEU A 68 3.02 4.76 -0.18
CA LEU A 68 2.49 5.62 -1.25
C LEU A 68 1.05 5.23 -1.65
N ALA A 69 0.65 3.97 -1.45
CA ALA A 69 -0.72 3.52 -1.69
C ALA A 69 -1.74 4.17 -0.75
N VAL A 70 -1.38 4.39 0.53
CA VAL A 70 -2.21 5.12 1.50
C VAL A 70 -2.32 6.57 1.08
N GLU A 71 -1.21 7.21 0.70
CA GLU A 71 -1.23 8.60 0.23
C GLU A 71 -2.04 8.77 -1.05
N CYS A 72 -1.86 7.90 -2.05
CA CYS A 72 -2.65 7.92 -3.27
C CYS A 72 -4.14 7.72 -2.99
N THR A 73 -4.51 6.82 -2.08
CA THR A 73 -5.92 6.63 -1.68
C THR A 73 -6.47 7.91 -1.06
N ALA A 74 -5.73 8.52 -0.14
CA ALA A 74 -6.14 9.76 0.52
C ALA A 74 -6.31 10.92 -0.46
N ASP A 75 -5.37 11.09 -1.40
CA ASP A 75 -5.44 12.13 -2.43
C ASP A 75 -6.68 11.96 -3.32
N LEU A 76 -7.00 10.73 -3.73
CA LEU A 76 -8.18 10.43 -4.55
C LEU A 76 -9.49 10.68 -3.79
N ILE A 77 -9.59 10.29 -2.52
CA ILE A 77 -10.79 10.57 -1.69
C ILE A 77 -10.95 12.08 -1.47
N ARG A 78 -9.86 12.82 -1.21
CA ARG A 78 -9.91 14.29 -1.15
C ARG A 78 -10.44 14.91 -2.44
N CYS A 79 -10.05 14.39 -3.60
CA CYS A 79 -10.59 14.85 -4.89
C CYS A 79 -12.12 14.69 -4.92
N LYS A 80 -12.64 13.52 -4.52
CA LYS A 80 -14.09 13.26 -4.47
C LYS A 80 -14.84 14.18 -3.50
N LEU A 81 -14.27 14.44 -2.32
CA LEU A 81 -14.87 15.36 -1.35
C LEU A 81 -14.90 16.81 -1.84
N LEU A 82 -13.83 17.27 -2.50
CA LEU A 82 -13.75 18.60 -3.12
C LEU A 82 -14.74 18.73 -4.28
N ASP A 83 -14.84 17.72 -5.13
CA ASP A 83 -15.79 17.66 -6.24
C ASP A 83 -17.24 17.76 -5.73
N ALA A 84 -17.60 16.95 -4.74
CA ALA A 84 -18.91 16.97 -4.09
C ALA A 84 -19.20 18.25 -3.29
N SER A 85 -18.18 19.06 -2.97
CA SER A 85 -18.37 20.35 -2.30
C SER A 85 -18.86 21.45 -3.25
N GLY A 86 -18.62 21.30 -4.56
CA GLY A 86 -18.94 22.32 -5.56
C GLY A 86 -18.11 23.60 -5.45
N VAL A 87 -17.09 23.64 -4.59
CA VAL A 87 -16.23 24.81 -4.37
C VAL A 87 -15.32 25.09 -5.56
N LEU A 88 -14.80 24.02 -6.18
CA LEU A 88 -13.87 24.12 -7.30
C LEU A 88 -14.59 24.05 -8.65
N LYS A 89 -14.07 24.78 -9.64
CA LYS A 89 -14.55 24.69 -11.02
C LYS A 89 -13.99 23.45 -11.71
N SER A 90 -14.63 23.05 -12.81
CA SER A 90 -14.24 21.83 -13.55
C SER A 90 -12.76 21.79 -13.94
N HIS A 91 -12.17 22.92 -14.32
CA HIS A 91 -10.74 22.98 -14.66
C HIS A 91 -9.84 22.68 -13.45
N GLU A 92 -10.14 23.27 -12.29
CA GLU A 92 -9.39 23.03 -11.05
C GLU A 92 -9.54 21.57 -10.62
N LEU A 93 -10.76 21.02 -10.71
CA LEU A 93 -11.01 19.60 -10.44
C LEU A 93 -10.20 18.69 -11.37
N VAL A 94 -10.13 18.98 -12.67
CA VAL A 94 -9.31 18.20 -13.62
C VAL A 94 -7.84 18.19 -13.21
N LEU A 95 -7.29 19.33 -12.77
CA LEU A 95 -5.92 19.40 -12.28
C LEU A 95 -5.72 18.62 -10.96
N THR A 96 -6.66 18.75 -10.03
CA THR A 96 -6.61 18.07 -8.73
C THR A 96 -6.69 16.55 -8.88
N TYR A 97 -7.68 16.03 -9.61
CA TYR A 97 -7.76 14.62 -9.96
C TYR A 97 -6.55 14.17 -10.78
N GLY A 98 -6.12 15.01 -11.72
CA GLY A 98 -5.01 14.70 -12.60
C GLY A 98 -3.71 14.44 -11.83
N LEU A 99 -3.39 15.27 -10.85
CA LEU A 99 -2.23 15.07 -9.98
C LEU A 99 -2.33 13.74 -9.21
N ALA A 100 -3.49 13.45 -8.61
CA ALA A 100 -3.71 12.22 -7.85
C ALA A 100 -3.55 10.97 -8.74
N LEU A 101 -4.11 10.99 -9.95
CA LEU A 101 -3.99 9.89 -10.92
C LEU A 101 -2.55 9.72 -11.41
N VAL A 102 -1.83 10.81 -11.69
CA VAL A 102 -0.40 10.74 -12.07
C VAL A 102 0.43 10.11 -10.95
N ARG A 103 0.21 10.50 -9.69
CA ARG A 103 0.89 9.90 -8.53
C ARG A 103 0.62 8.40 -8.41
N PHE A 104 -0.63 7.98 -8.61
CA PHE A 104 -0.97 6.56 -8.65
C PHE A 104 -0.22 5.80 -9.76
N VAL A 105 -0.17 6.36 -10.96
CA VAL A 105 0.52 5.68 -12.06
C VAL A 105 2.03 5.61 -11.81
N ASN A 106 2.61 6.61 -11.15
CA ASN A 106 4.01 6.56 -10.73
C ASN A 106 4.22 5.47 -9.65
N LEU A 107 3.32 5.34 -8.68
CA LEU A 107 3.33 4.25 -7.68
C LEU A 107 3.41 2.87 -8.32
N ILE A 108 2.62 2.60 -9.37
CA ILE A 108 2.65 1.29 -10.03
C ILE A 108 3.92 1.09 -10.86
N THR A 109 4.51 2.15 -11.39
CA THR A 109 5.78 2.07 -12.14
C THR A 109 6.96 1.73 -11.24
N GLU A 110 7.08 2.39 -10.08
CA GLU A 110 8.18 2.19 -9.13
C GLU A 110 8.22 0.74 -8.60
N ARG A 111 7.05 0.12 -8.43
CA ARG A 111 6.90 -1.29 -8.01
C ARG A 111 7.61 -2.29 -8.90
N LYS A 112 7.66 -2.05 -10.21
CA LYS A 112 8.03 -3.07 -11.21
C LYS A 112 9.25 -2.71 -12.05
N GLN A 113 9.70 -1.46 -12.00
CA GLN A 113 10.85 -0.98 -12.77
C GLN A 113 12.20 -1.12 -12.05
N LYS A 114 12.27 -1.78 -10.88
CA LYS A 114 13.52 -1.99 -10.11
C LYS A 114 14.63 -2.72 -10.87
N THR A 115 14.35 -3.36 -12.01
CA THR A 115 15.37 -4.12 -12.78
C THR A 115 15.22 -4.02 -14.29
N VAL A 116 14.01 -3.80 -14.83
CA VAL A 116 13.76 -3.70 -16.27
C VAL A 116 12.76 -2.58 -16.54
N VAL A 117 13.04 -1.75 -17.55
CA VAL A 117 12.10 -0.72 -18.01
C VAL A 117 10.98 -1.40 -18.79
N ILE A 118 9.84 -1.60 -18.13
CA ILE A 118 8.64 -2.16 -18.75
C ILE A 118 7.76 -1.02 -19.27
N PRO A 119 7.31 -1.05 -20.54
CA PRO A 119 6.36 -0.08 -21.06
C PRO A 119 5.09 -0.02 -20.20
N LEU A 120 4.65 1.19 -19.87
CA LEU A 120 3.55 1.42 -18.92
C LEU A 120 2.23 0.72 -19.31
N ARG A 121 1.94 0.64 -20.62
CA ARG A 121 0.77 -0.08 -21.13
C ARG A 121 0.85 -1.60 -20.89
N ARG A 122 2.05 -2.18 -20.95
CA ARG A 122 2.28 -3.60 -20.64
C ARG A 122 2.11 -3.84 -19.14
N LEU A 123 2.69 -2.95 -18.33
CA LEU A 123 2.55 -2.99 -16.87
C LEU A 123 1.08 -2.91 -16.43
N ALA A 124 0.27 -2.04 -17.04
CA ALA A 124 -1.16 -1.94 -16.75
C ALA A 124 -1.88 -3.28 -16.98
N LYS A 125 -1.58 -3.97 -18.09
CA LYS A 125 -2.14 -5.30 -18.37
C LYS A 125 -1.72 -6.33 -17.32
N GLU A 126 -0.45 -6.36 -16.93
CA GLU A 126 0.07 -7.29 -15.91
C GLU A 126 -0.56 -7.05 -14.53
N LEU A 127 -0.95 -5.81 -14.22
CA LEU A 127 -1.61 -5.42 -12.97
C LEU A 127 -3.14 -5.43 -13.05
N ASN A 128 -3.73 -5.85 -14.17
CA ASN A 128 -5.17 -5.79 -14.44
C ASN A 128 -5.78 -4.39 -14.27
N ILE A 129 -5.02 -3.37 -14.67
CA ILE A 129 -5.48 -1.97 -14.71
C ILE A 129 -5.89 -1.63 -16.15
N PRO A 130 -7.04 -0.99 -16.38
CA PRO A 130 -7.44 -0.58 -17.72
C PRO A 130 -6.39 0.35 -18.36
N VAL A 131 -6.01 0.06 -19.61
CA VAL A 131 -4.96 0.81 -20.33
C VAL A 131 -5.28 2.30 -20.47
N TRP A 132 -6.56 2.68 -20.49
CA TRP A 132 -6.96 4.08 -20.57
C TRP A 132 -6.59 4.90 -19.32
N ILE A 133 -6.42 4.28 -18.15
CA ILE A 133 -5.89 4.96 -16.95
C ILE A 133 -4.45 5.44 -17.18
N VAL A 134 -3.65 4.63 -17.87
CA VAL A 134 -2.30 5.00 -18.28
C VAL A 134 -2.31 6.11 -19.33
N ASN A 135 -3.26 6.06 -20.27
CA ASN A 135 -3.42 7.12 -21.27
C ASN A 135 -3.82 8.44 -20.60
N LEU A 136 -4.69 8.43 -19.57
CA LEU A 136 -5.01 9.64 -18.80
C LEU A 136 -3.76 10.31 -18.23
N ARG A 137 -2.84 9.52 -17.64
CA ARG A 137 -1.55 10.07 -17.18
C ARG A 137 -0.78 10.71 -18.33
N HIS A 138 -0.67 10.03 -19.49
CA HIS A 138 0.01 10.58 -20.66
C HIS A 138 -0.59 11.94 -21.05
N ASP A 139 -1.91 12.00 -21.22
CA ASP A 139 -2.65 13.20 -21.59
C ASP A 139 -2.41 14.35 -20.59
N LEU A 140 -2.56 14.08 -19.29
CA LEU A 140 -2.34 15.04 -18.20
C LEU A 140 -0.91 15.59 -18.17
N THR A 141 0.10 14.73 -18.37
CA THR A 141 1.51 15.15 -18.33
C THR A 141 1.97 15.91 -19.57
N HIS A 142 1.31 15.71 -20.71
CA HIS A 142 1.59 16.42 -21.96
C HIS A 142 0.69 17.65 -22.18
N GLY A 143 -0.14 18.00 -21.19
CA GLY A 143 -1.01 19.18 -21.25
C GLY A 143 -2.30 19.01 -22.07
N ASN A 144 -2.59 17.79 -22.54
CA ASN A 144 -3.84 17.45 -23.20
C ASN A 144 -4.91 17.16 -22.15
N LEU A 145 -5.43 18.20 -21.49
CA LEU A 145 -6.31 18.00 -20.34
C LEU A 145 -7.59 17.22 -20.72
N PRO A 146 -7.87 16.08 -20.07
CA PRO A 146 -9.07 15.30 -20.33
C PRO A 146 -10.32 15.99 -19.77
N HIS A 147 -11.49 15.52 -20.19
CA HIS A 147 -12.75 15.92 -19.56
C HIS A 147 -12.82 15.45 -18.10
N LEU A 148 -13.48 16.25 -17.25
CA LEU A 148 -13.65 15.95 -15.82
C LEU A 148 -14.26 14.56 -15.58
N ASP A 149 -15.25 14.16 -16.38
CA ASP A 149 -15.90 12.84 -16.29
C ASP A 149 -14.88 11.69 -16.44
N ALA A 150 -13.87 11.85 -17.29
CA ALA A 150 -12.82 10.84 -17.45
C ALA A 150 -11.92 10.76 -16.21
N CYS A 151 -11.62 11.90 -15.58
CA CYS A 151 -10.88 11.95 -14.31
C CYS A 151 -11.68 11.31 -13.16
N GLN A 152 -12.98 11.59 -13.06
CA GLN A 152 -13.86 11.02 -12.05
C GLN A 152 -13.96 9.49 -12.19
N LYS A 153 -14.21 9.00 -13.41
CA LYS A 153 -14.20 7.56 -13.71
C LYS A 153 -12.83 6.93 -13.42
N GLY A 154 -11.75 7.63 -13.76
CA GLY A 154 -10.40 7.19 -13.47
C GLY A 154 -10.16 7.02 -11.98
N CYS A 155 -10.62 7.99 -11.17
CA CYS A 155 -10.56 7.94 -9.72
C CYS A 155 -11.27 6.69 -9.17
N ASP A 156 -12.50 6.43 -9.60
CA ASP A 156 -13.27 5.28 -9.14
C ASP A 156 -12.60 3.93 -9.44
N VAL A 157 -12.09 3.77 -10.68
CA VAL A 157 -11.37 2.56 -11.08
C VAL A 157 -10.10 2.36 -10.25
N VAL A 158 -9.35 3.43 -10.02
CA VAL A 158 -8.10 3.37 -9.26
C VAL A 158 -8.36 3.08 -7.78
N LEU A 159 -9.37 3.71 -7.18
CA LEU A 159 -9.78 3.46 -5.80
C LEU A 159 -10.19 2.00 -5.60
N GLU A 160 -10.99 1.45 -6.52
CA GLU A 160 -11.40 0.04 -6.44
C GLU A 160 -10.20 -0.91 -6.58
N TRP A 161 -9.28 -0.61 -7.50
CA TRP A 161 -8.04 -1.38 -7.64
C TRP A 161 -7.18 -1.33 -6.38
N LEU A 162 -7.01 -0.15 -5.76
CA LEU A 162 -6.27 0.02 -4.51
C LEU A 162 -6.92 -0.76 -3.36
N ARG A 163 -8.26 -0.71 -3.28
CA ARG A 163 -9.03 -1.48 -2.30
C ARG A 163 -8.70 -2.96 -2.38
N GLN A 164 -8.80 -3.55 -3.56
CA GLN A 164 -8.59 -4.99 -3.77
C GLN A 164 -7.13 -5.42 -3.65
N THR A 165 -6.19 -4.62 -4.16
CA THR A 165 -4.79 -5.06 -4.32
C THR A 165 -3.86 -4.61 -3.21
N TYR A 166 -4.23 -3.57 -2.45
CA TYR A 166 -3.43 -3.06 -1.35
C TYR A 166 -4.15 -3.24 -0.02
N TRP A 167 -5.31 -2.61 0.16
CA TRP A 167 -6.01 -2.59 1.44
C TRP A 167 -6.46 -4.00 1.86
N SER A 168 -7.10 -4.77 0.98
CA SER A 168 -7.51 -6.15 1.28
C SER A 168 -6.35 -7.12 1.49
N ARG A 169 -5.20 -6.91 0.84
CA ARG A 169 -4.02 -7.79 1.02
C ARG A 169 -3.29 -7.52 2.33
N GLN A 170 -3.23 -6.28 2.77
CA GLN A 170 -2.70 -5.94 4.09
C GLN A 170 -3.56 -6.58 5.20
N LEU A 171 -4.88 -6.70 5.00
CA LEU A 171 -5.72 -7.50 5.91
C LEU A 171 -5.26 -8.96 5.96
N ALA A 172 -5.13 -9.62 4.80
CA ALA A 172 -4.75 -11.03 4.71
C ALA A 172 -3.35 -11.29 5.29
N ASN A 173 -2.37 -10.45 4.96
CA ASN A 173 -1.01 -10.60 5.48
C ASN A 173 -0.95 -10.38 7.00
N ASN A 174 -1.75 -9.47 7.54
CA ASN A 174 -1.83 -9.25 8.98
C ASN A 174 -2.59 -10.36 9.72
N LEU A 175 -3.58 -11.00 9.08
CA LEU A 175 -4.27 -12.17 9.63
C LEU A 175 -3.33 -13.39 9.71
N VAL A 176 -2.55 -13.67 8.66
CA VAL A 176 -1.54 -14.75 8.68
C VAL A 176 -0.52 -14.53 9.81
N ARG A 177 -0.15 -13.28 10.09
CA ARG A 177 0.74 -12.96 11.23
C ARG A 177 0.10 -13.15 12.60
N GLY A 178 -1.21 -12.95 12.73
CA GLY A 178 -1.93 -13.19 13.97
C GLY A 178 -2.09 -14.68 14.29
N TYR A 179 -2.31 -15.53 13.27
CA TYR A 179 -2.38 -16.98 13.46
C TYR A 179 -1.02 -17.63 13.77
N GLU A 180 0.09 -17.07 13.27
CA GLU A 180 1.44 -17.54 13.63
C GLU A 180 1.84 -17.19 15.08
N GLU A 181 1.19 -16.21 15.72
CA GLU A 181 1.45 -15.86 17.14
C GLU A 181 0.65 -16.74 18.12
N ASP A 182 -0.39 -17.46 17.65
CA ASP A 182 -1.23 -18.35 18.45
C ASP A 182 -0.84 -19.85 18.34
N GLU A 183 0.04 -20.22 17.39
CA GLU A 183 0.51 -21.60 17.15
C GLU A 183 1.97 -21.85 17.57
N ASP A 184 2.48 -21.15 18.58
CA ASP A 184 3.75 -21.52 19.24
C ASP A 184 3.54 -22.69 20.23
N GLU A 185 3.04 -23.82 19.73
CA GLU A 185 3.33 -25.15 20.28
C GLU A 185 3.44 -26.18 19.13
N GLU A 186 4.69 -26.41 18.71
CA GLU A 186 5.22 -27.66 18.13
C GLU A 186 5.26 -27.85 16.59
N SER A 187 6.51 -27.76 16.10
CA SER A 187 7.15 -28.57 15.04
C SER A 187 7.34 -28.04 13.60
N PRO A 188 8.45 -28.46 12.94
CA PRO A 188 9.17 -27.64 11.99
C PRO A 188 9.00 -28.14 10.54
N LEU A 189 8.22 -27.43 9.74
CA LEU A 189 8.33 -27.50 8.28
C LEU A 189 8.34 -26.08 7.73
N GLY A 190 9.56 -25.61 7.44
CA GLY A 190 9.80 -24.29 6.88
C GLY A 190 9.16 -24.16 5.50
N PHE A 191 8.10 -23.34 5.42
CA PHE A 191 7.75 -22.68 4.17
C PHE A 191 8.43 -21.31 4.14
N ALA A 192 9.25 -21.10 3.11
CA ALA A 192 9.91 -19.84 2.85
C ALA A 192 8.87 -18.75 2.56
N ILE A 193 8.75 -17.76 3.47
CA ILE A 193 7.95 -16.56 3.23
C ILE A 193 8.80 -15.54 2.48
N ALA A 194 8.26 -15.08 1.35
CA ALA A 194 8.84 -14.06 0.49
C ALA A 194 9.01 -12.73 1.25
N ILE A 195 10.18 -12.12 1.07
CA ILE A 195 10.48 -10.75 1.50
C ILE A 195 9.43 -9.81 0.89
N ASP A 196 8.87 -8.95 1.73
CA ASP A 196 7.85 -7.96 1.38
C ASP A 196 8.30 -7.10 0.17
N PRO A 197 7.55 -7.10 -0.96
CA PRO A 197 7.85 -6.24 -2.10
C PRO A 197 7.58 -4.74 -1.84
N TRP A 198 7.01 -4.39 -0.67
CA TRP A 198 6.53 -3.05 -0.29
C TRP A 198 7.52 -2.17 0.49
N HIS A 199 8.80 -2.56 0.59
CA HIS A 199 9.87 -1.74 1.16
C HIS A 199 10.99 -1.43 0.15
#